data_AF-A0A4Y9PSN7-F1
#
_entry.id   AF-A0A4Y9PSN7-F1
#
_cell.length_a   1.000
_cell.length_b   1.000
_cell.length_c   1.000
_cell.angle_alpha   90.00
_cell.angle_beta   90.00
_cell.angle_gamma   90.00
#
_symmetry.space_group_name_H-M   'P 1'
#
loop_
_entity.id
_entity.type
_entity.pdbx_description
1 polymer ?
#
loop_
_entity_poly.entity_id
_entity_poly.type
_entity_poly.pdbx_seq_one_letter_code
_entity_poly.pdbx_strand_id
1 'polypeptide(L)'
;MLDVSDTQRVNQPGREEGVVRTDAHPVEHERPEEWGWHGEMGKWGRRLTIIPILFLLAMLFGNHEGKMEDIWLIGFAALLVILLVADARRRKNAWRSR
;
A
#
# COMPACT_ATOMS: atom_id res chain seq x y z
N MET A 1 -38.80 23.32 -18.00
CA MET A 1 -37.72 22.57 -17.34
C MET A 1 -36.57 22.55 -18.32
N LEU A 2 -35.57 23.41 -18.13
CA LEU A 2 -34.43 23.50 -19.04
C LEU A 2 -33.52 22.30 -18.77
N ASP A 3 -33.21 21.56 -19.83
CA ASP A 3 -32.25 20.45 -19.82
C ASP A 3 -30.85 21.06 -19.60
N VAL A 4 -30.40 21.09 -18.34
CA VAL A 4 -29.03 21.50 -18.04
C VAL A 4 -28.16 20.37 -18.54
N SER A 5 -27.41 20.63 -19.62
CA SER A 5 -26.40 19.70 -20.15
C SER A 5 -25.61 19.11 -18.98
N ASP A 6 -25.63 17.79 -18.84
CA ASP A 6 -24.89 17.02 -17.83
C ASP A 6 -23.35 17.22 -17.92
N THR A 7 -22.89 18.00 -18.91
CA THR A 7 -21.48 18.28 -19.16
C THR A 7 -21.19 19.75 -19.51
N GLN A 8 -20.03 20.23 -19.07
CA GLN A 8 -19.47 21.57 -19.30
C GLN A 8 -18.01 21.48 -19.77
N ARG A 9 -17.51 22.49 -20.50
CA ARG A 9 -16.09 22.59 -20.85
C ARG A 9 -15.35 23.28 -19.71
N VAL A 10 -14.31 22.64 -19.18
CA VAL A 10 -13.46 23.22 -18.13
C VAL A 10 -12.01 23.28 -18.61
N ASN A 11 -11.39 24.45 -18.45
CA ASN A 11 -9.95 24.62 -18.65
C ASN A 11 -9.23 23.98 -17.45
N GLN A 12 -8.42 22.95 -17.72
CA GLN A 12 -7.67 22.22 -16.70
C GLN A 12 -6.18 22.62 -16.77
N PRO A 13 -5.57 23.07 -15.66
CA PRO A 13 -4.16 23.46 -15.66
C PRO A 13 -3.28 22.26 -16.03
N GLY A 14 -2.48 22.39 -17.09
CA GLY A 14 -1.57 21.34 -17.56
C GLY A 14 -2.19 20.24 -18.43
N ARG A 15 -3.44 20.40 -18.91
CA ARG A 15 -4.13 19.48 -19.83
C ARG A 15 -4.92 20.24 -20.90
N GLU A 16 -5.22 19.60 -22.03
CA GLU A 16 -6.14 20.14 -23.05
C GLU A 16 -7.56 20.33 -22.49
N GLU A 17 -8.27 21.36 -22.97
CA GLU A 17 -9.64 21.67 -22.52
C GLU A 17 -10.60 20.51 -22.83
N GLY A 18 -11.21 19.95 -21.78
CA GLY A 18 -12.07 18.77 -21.85
C GLY A 18 -13.53 19.08 -21.53
N VAL A 19 -14.44 18.29 -22.11
CA VAL A 19 -15.85 18.25 -21.69
C VAL A 19 -15.94 17.33 -20.47
N VAL A 20 -16.31 17.89 -19.32
CA VAL A 20 -16.40 17.20 -18.02
C VAL A 20 -17.83 17.27 -17.52
N ARG A 21 -18.24 16.38 -16.60
CA ARG A 21 -19.56 16.51 -15.99
C ARG A 21 -19.67 17.80 -15.18
N THR A 22 -20.87 18.35 -15.09
CA THR A 22 -21.13 19.64 -14.44
C THR A 22 -20.79 19.64 -12.94
N ASP A 23 -20.80 18.47 -12.30
CA ASP A 23 -20.41 18.22 -10.91
C ASP A 23 -18.93 17.80 -10.74
N ALA A 24 -18.16 17.70 -11.82
CA ALA A 24 -16.77 17.26 -11.76
C ALA A 24 -15.82 18.39 -11.33
N HIS A 25 -14.94 18.10 -10.38
CA HIS A 25 -13.85 18.99 -10.01
C HIS A 25 -12.66 18.84 -10.96
N PRO A 26 -11.88 19.91 -11.23
CA PRO A 26 -10.63 19.82 -11.97
C PRO A 26 -9.69 18.80 -11.29
N VAL A 27 -9.09 17.91 -12.09
CA VAL A 27 -8.10 16.95 -11.57
C VAL A 27 -6.81 17.71 -11.29
N GLU A 28 -6.55 18.01 -10.02
CA GLU A 28 -5.34 18.71 -9.57
C GLU A 28 -4.11 17.78 -9.52
N HIS A 29 -4.32 16.49 -9.23
CA HIS A 29 -3.28 15.48 -9.29
C HIS A 29 -3.87 14.12 -9.69
N GLU A 30 -3.10 13.33 -10.44
CA GLU A 30 -3.52 11.97 -10.83
C GLU A 30 -3.48 11.03 -9.63
N ARG A 31 -4.58 10.32 -9.41
CA ARG A 31 -4.72 9.32 -8.36
C ARG A 31 -4.71 7.92 -8.97
N PRO A 32 -3.99 6.93 -8.41
CA PRO A 32 -4.00 5.55 -8.92
C PRO A 32 -5.40 4.95 -9.09
N GLU A 33 -6.30 5.37 -8.21
CA GLU A 33 -7.73 5.08 -8.24
C GLU A 33 -8.39 5.48 -9.59
N GLU A 34 -8.07 6.64 -10.14
CA GLU A 34 -8.77 7.18 -11.31
C GLU A 34 -8.61 6.34 -12.59
N TRP A 35 -7.52 5.57 -12.70
CA TRP A 35 -7.27 4.65 -13.83
C TRP A 35 -7.43 3.16 -13.46
N GLY A 36 -8.04 2.88 -12.31
CA GLY A 36 -8.48 1.53 -11.93
C GLY A 36 -7.60 0.81 -10.92
N TRP A 37 -6.48 1.38 -10.48
CA TRP A 37 -5.66 0.80 -9.42
C TRP A 37 -6.18 1.20 -8.04
N HIS A 38 -7.00 0.32 -7.45
CA HIS A 38 -7.53 0.48 -6.08
C HIS A 38 -7.28 -0.74 -5.19
N GLY A 39 -6.41 -1.65 -5.63
CA GLY A 39 -6.22 -2.93 -4.97
C GLY A 39 -5.52 -2.79 -3.63
N GLU A 40 -6.26 -2.87 -2.53
CA GLU A 40 -5.69 -3.09 -1.21
C GLU A 40 -5.70 -4.59 -0.89
N MET A 41 -4.53 -5.15 -0.57
CA MET A 41 -4.40 -6.55 -0.13
C MET A 41 -5.11 -6.82 1.21
N GLY A 42 -5.53 -5.76 1.91
CA GLY A 42 -6.27 -5.79 3.17
C GLY A 42 -5.66 -6.71 4.22
N LYS A 43 -6.49 -7.59 4.79
CA LYS A 43 -6.07 -8.57 5.80
C LYS A 43 -5.04 -9.59 5.27
N TRP A 44 -4.97 -9.81 3.95
CA TRP A 44 -4.05 -10.78 3.35
C TRP A 44 -2.64 -10.22 3.23
N GLY A 45 -2.47 -8.93 2.91
CA GLY A 45 -1.14 -8.31 2.88
C GLY A 45 -0.37 -8.50 4.19
N ARG A 46 -1.09 -8.44 5.33
CA ARG A 46 -0.53 -8.70 6.66
C ARG A 46 -0.27 -10.18 6.95
N ARG A 47 -1.13 -11.09 6.50
CA ARG A 47 -0.89 -12.53 6.74
C ARG A 47 0.26 -13.05 5.91
N LEU A 48 0.40 -12.55 4.68
CA LEU A 48 1.45 -12.94 3.75
C LEU A 48 2.84 -12.46 4.20
N THR A 49 2.94 -11.52 5.15
CA THR A 49 4.22 -11.09 5.72
C THR A 49 4.97 -12.22 6.45
N ILE A 50 4.29 -13.32 6.79
CA ILE A 50 4.94 -14.51 7.35
C ILE A 50 5.84 -15.23 6.34
N ILE A 51 5.54 -15.12 5.04
CA ILE A 51 6.25 -15.83 3.98
C ILE A 51 7.74 -15.43 3.91
N PRO A 52 8.09 -14.13 3.78
CA PRO A 52 9.50 -13.74 3.77
C PRO A 52 10.23 -14.10 5.07
N ILE A 53 9.55 -14.11 6.22
CA ILE A 53 10.13 -14.54 7.50
C ILE A 53 10.52 -16.02 7.43
N LEU A 54 9.59 -16.88 7.02
CA LEU A 54 9.85 -18.31 6.87
C LEU A 54 10.94 -18.59 5.84
N PHE A 55 10.97 -17.83 4.74
CA PHE A 55 11.99 -17.95 3.71
C PHE A 55 13.39 -17.61 4.24
N LEU A 56 13.54 -16.49 4.95
CA LEU A 56 14.82 -16.10 5.57
C LEU A 56 15.31 -17.14 6.58
N LEU A 57 14.41 -17.71 7.38
CA LEU A 57 14.76 -18.76 8.35
C LEU A 57 15.11 -20.09 7.67
N ALA A 58 14.44 -20.42 6.56
CA ALA A 58 14.77 -21.60 5.77
C ALA A 58 16.17 -21.50 5.15
N MET A 59 16.61 -20.28 4.79
CA MET A 59 17.96 -20.04 4.27
C MET A 59 19.08 -20.26 5.30
N LEU A 60 18.76 -20.47 6.59
CA LEU A 60 19.78 -20.88 7.57
C LEU A 60 20.26 -22.33 7.34
N PHE A 61 19.53 -23.12 6.54
CA PHE A 61 19.88 -24.48 6.19
C PHE A 61 20.50 -24.50 4.78
N GLY A 62 21.84 -24.46 4.72
CA GLY A 62 22.59 -24.39 3.47
C GLY A 62 24.08 -24.66 3.67
N ASN A 63 24.91 -24.36 2.66
CA ASN A 63 26.35 -24.64 2.71
C ASN A 63 27.20 -23.62 3.51
N HIS A 64 26.58 -22.85 4.40
CA HIS A 64 27.17 -21.64 4.99
C HIS A 64 28.45 -21.97 5.76
N GLU A 65 29.60 -21.56 5.24
CA GLU A 65 30.89 -21.76 5.91
C GLU A 65 31.11 -20.67 6.98
N GLY A 66 30.60 -19.46 6.75
CA GLY A 66 30.75 -18.30 7.63
C GLY A 66 29.46 -17.93 8.37
N LYS A 67 29.60 -17.33 9.55
CA LYS A 67 28.45 -16.88 10.37
C LYS A 67 27.88 -15.52 10.00
N MET A 68 28.53 -14.78 9.10
CA MET A 68 28.07 -13.45 8.72
C MET A 68 26.71 -13.48 8.02
N GLU A 69 26.48 -14.46 7.13
CA GLU A 69 25.19 -14.60 6.46
C GLU A 69 24.07 -14.92 7.46
N ASP A 70 24.30 -15.88 8.37
CA ASP A 70 23.34 -16.26 9.41
C ASP A 70 22.91 -15.06 10.27
N ILE A 71 23.86 -14.18 10.65
CA ILE A 71 23.58 -12.98 11.45
C ILE A 71 22.61 -12.05 10.72
N TRP A 72 22.83 -11.82 9.42
CA TRP A 72 21.95 -10.96 8.62
C TRP A 72 20.58 -11.60 8.39
N LEU A 73 20.52 -12.90 8.06
CA LEU A 73 19.27 -13.63 7.90
C LEU A 73 18.41 -13.58 9.16
N ILE A 74 19.01 -13.85 10.32
CA ILE A 74 18.35 -13.78 11.62
C ILE A 74 17.95 -12.33 11.93
N GLY A 75 18.83 -11.36 11.67
CA GLY A 75 18.56 -9.94 11.92
C GLY A 75 17.35 -9.43 11.14
N PHE A 76 17.25 -9.74 9.85
CA PHE A 76 16.10 -9.35 9.03
C PHE A 76 14.83 -10.11 9.42
N ALA A 77 14.92 -11.41 9.70
CA ALA A 77 13.78 -12.18 10.18
C ALA A 77 13.22 -11.60 11.49
N ALA A 78 14.09 -11.27 12.44
CA ALA A 78 13.71 -10.65 13.71
C ALA A 78 13.07 -9.28 13.51
N LEU A 79 13.62 -8.44 12.63
CA LEU A 79 13.06 -7.13 12.30
C LEU A 79 11.63 -7.26 11.77
N LEU A 80 11.39 -8.18 10.82
CA LEU A 80 10.06 -8.42 10.25
C LEU A 80 9.06 -8.91 11.31
N VAL A 81 9.48 -9.81 12.21
CA VAL A 81 8.64 -10.26 13.33
C VAL A 81 8.27 -9.09 14.25
N ILE A 82 9.23 -8.23 14.59
CA ILE A 82 8.99 -7.04 15.43
C ILE A 82 7.96 -6.12 14.77
N LEU A 83 8.10 -5.85 13.46
CA LEU A 83 7.15 -5.03 12.71
C LEU A 83 5.74 -5.63 12.70
N LEU A 84 5.63 -6.95 12.50
CA LEU A 84 4.33 -7.65 12.51
C LEU A 84 3.65 -7.56 13.88
N VAL A 85 4.41 -7.77 14.97
CA VAL A 85 3.92 -7.64 16.34
C VAL A 85 3.53 -6.19 16.64
N ALA A 86 4.33 -5.21 16.21
CA ALA A 86 4.05 -3.79 16.39
C ALA A 86 2.75 -3.37 15.67
N ASP A 87 2.52 -3.80 14.43
CA ASP A 87 1.26 -3.57 13.71
C ASP A 87 0.06 -4.18 14.47
N ALA A 88 0.19 -5.43 14.92
CA ALA A 88 -0.87 -6.10 15.66
C ALA A 88 -1.20 -5.36 16.98
N ARG A 89 -0.19 -4.89 17.71
CA ARG A 89 -0.37 -4.12 18.96
C ARG A 89 -1.01 -2.76 18.70
N ARG A 90 -0.52 -2.01 17.70
CA ARG A 90 -1.08 -0.70 17.32
C ARG A 90 -2.57 -0.81 17.02
N ARG A 91 -2.98 -1.82 16.25
CA ARG A 91 -4.38 -2.03 15.88
C ARG A 91 -5.27 -2.45 17.04
N LYS A 92 -4.78 -3.33 17.91
CA LYS A 92 -5.52 -3.70 19.13
C LYS A 92 -5.77 -2.50 20.05
N ASN A 93 -4.94 -1.46 19.97
CA ASN A 93 -5.05 -0.25 20.77
C ASN A 93 -5.56 0.97 19.99
N ALA A 94 -6.00 0.81 18.75
CA ALA A 94 -6.41 1.94 17.90
C ALA A 94 -7.59 2.75 18.49
N TRP A 95 -8.40 2.14 19.35
CA TRP A 95 -9.50 2.80 20.05
C TRP A 95 -9.04 3.65 21.25
N ARG A 96 -7.78 3.52 21.69
CA ARG A 96 -7.21 4.25 22.84
C ARG A 96 -6.50 5.54 22.44
N SER A 97 -6.34 5.81 21.14
CA SER A 97 -5.70 7.03 20.64
C SER A 97 -6.73 8.11 20.25
N ARG A 98 -7.93 8.08 20.85
CA ARG A 98 -8.96 9.11 20.72
C ARG A 98 -8.98 9.99 21.96
#